data_AF-A0A383EFU7-F1
#
_entry.id   AF-A0A383EFU7-F1
#
_cell.length_a   1.000
_cell.length_b   1.000
_cell.length_c   1.000
_cell.angle_alpha   90.00
_cell.angle_beta   90.00
_cell.angle_gamma   90.00
#
_symmetry.space_group_name_H-M   'P 1'
#
loop_
_entity.id
_entity.type
_entity.pdbx_description
1 polymer ?
#
loop_
_entity_poly.entity_id
_entity_poly.type
_entity_poly.pdbx_seq_one_letter_code
_entity_poly.pdbx_strand_id
1 'polypeptide(L)' 'MRKLIFVTFVIGVFALAPRTTRAQLTFAEHTIATDLSGGYQVVAADLNADGRTDLIALASRLSELIWFE' A
#
# COMPACT_ATOMS: atom_id res chain seq x y z
N MET A 1 10.21 -65.91 24.42
CA MET A 1 11.34 -64.97 24.36
C MET A 1 11.65 -64.63 22.90
N ARG A 2 11.33 -63.42 22.43
CA ARG A 2 11.92 -62.83 21.21
C ARG A 2 11.70 -61.31 21.21
N LYS A 3 12.75 -60.62 20.79
CA LYS A 3 13.15 -59.25 21.11
C LYS A 3 12.25 -58.20 20.44
N LEU A 4 11.88 -57.16 21.20
CA LEU A 4 11.17 -55.98 20.71
C LEU A 4 12.22 -54.96 20.19
N ILE A 5 12.10 -54.53 18.93
CA ILE A 5 12.98 -53.52 18.32
C ILE A 5 12.23 -52.19 18.35
N PHE A 6 12.79 -51.18 19.03
CA PHE A 6 12.29 -49.81 18.99
C PHE A 6 12.82 -49.11 17.75
N VAL A 7 11.96 -48.87 16.76
CA VAL A 7 12.25 -47.96 15.64
C VAL A 7 11.67 -46.59 16.02
N THR A 8 12.52 -45.65 16.40
CA THR A 8 12.09 -44.27 16.61
C THR A 8 11.92 -43.60 15.25
N PHE A 9 10.67 -43.39 14.83
CA PHE A 9 10.35 -42.53 13.69
C PHE A 9 10.28 -41.09 14.21
N VAL A 10 11.30 -40.27 13.92
CA VAL A 10 11.22 -38.83 14.19
C VAL A 10 10.27 -38.25 13.15
N ILE A 11 8.99 -38.13 13.49
CA ILE A 11 8.07 -37.28 12.73
C ILE A 11 8.48 -35.84 13.05
N GLY A 12 9.31 -35.27 12.19
CA GLY A 12 9.52 -33.83 12.16
C GLY A 12 8.17 -33.19 11.88
N VAL A 13 7.54 -32.62 12.90
CA VAL A 13 6.36 -31.77 12.74
C VAL A 13 6.81 -30.55 11.96
N PHE A 14 6.64 -30.58 10.63
CA PHE A 14 6.63 -29.37 9.83
C PHE A 14 5.40 -28.59 10.24
N ALA A 15 5.57 -27.64 11.18
CA ALA A 15 4.51 -26.71 11.52
C ALA A 15 4.08 -26.00 10.23
N LEU A 16 2.86 -26.28 9.78
CA LEU A 16 2.16 -25.50 8.76
C LEU A 16 1.74 -24.17 9.39
N ALA A 17 2.73 -23.34 9.73
CA ALA A 17 2.46 -21.96 10.09
C ALA A 17 1.96 -21.25 8.83
N PRO A 18 0.84 -20.50 8.90
CA PRO A 18 0.37 -19.73 7.77
C PRO A 18 1.45 -18.73 7.38
N ARG A 19 2.02 -18.89 6.18
CA ARG A 19 2.85 -17.86 5.58
C ARG A 19 1.93 -16.73 5.19
N THR A 20 1.88 -15.68 5.99
CA THR A 20 1.32 -14.40 5.53
C THR A 20 2.27 -13.87 4.46
N THR A 21 2.00 -14.19 3.19
CA THR A 21 2.63 -13.49 2.09
C THR A 21 2.18 -12.05 2.17
N ARG A 22 3.08 -11.14 2.53
CA ARG A 22 2.84 -9.71 2.30
C ARG A 22 2.96 -9.52 0.79
N ALA A 23 1.82 -9.43 0.11
CA ALA A 23 1.82 -8.97 -1.27
C ALA A 23 2.46 -7.58 -1.29
N GLN A 24 3.57 -7.45 -2.02
CA GLN A 24 4.21 -6.16 -2.18
C GLN A 24 3.42 -5.34 -3.19
N LEU A 25 2.95 -4.17 -2.78
CA LEU A 25 2.29 -3.24 -3.69
C LEU A 25 3.31 -2.71 -4.70
N THR A 26 2.95 -2.75 -5.97
CA THR A 26 3.66 -2.04 -7.03
C THR A 26 2.93 -0.73 -7.28
N PHE A 27 3.64 0.39 -7.18
CA PHE A 27 3.11 1.70 -7.49
C PHE A 27 3.53 2.09 -8.91
N ALA A 28 2.60 2.63 -9.69
CA ALA A 28 2.87 3.27 -10.98
C ALA A 28 2.69 4.78 -10.81
N GLU A 29 3.62 5.56 -11.33
CA GLU A 29 3.53 7.02 -11.29
C GLU A 29 2.43 7.51 -12.23
N HIS A 30 1.65 8.50 -11.76
CA HIS A 30 0.76 9.29 -12.58
C HIS A 30 0.99 10.77 -12.27
N THR A 31 1.64 11.48 -13.19
CA THR A 31 1.96 12.90 -13.03
C THR A 31 0.70 13.74 -13.27
N ILE A 32 0.31 14.56 -12.29
CA ILE A 32 -0.88 15.42 -12.36
C ILE A 32 -0.53 16.85 -12.80
N ALA A 33 0.53 17.43 -12.25
CA ALA A 33 1.02 18.77 -12.61
C ALA A 33 2.53 18.88 -12.37
N THR A 34 3.22 19.69 -13.18
CA THR A 34 4.68 19.89 -13.10
C THR A 34 5.09 21.36 -12.96
N ASP A 35 4.14 22.29 -13.07
CA ASP A 35 4.33 23.74 -13.09
C ASP A 35 4.01 24.41 -11.75
N LEU A 36 3.84 23.63 -10.68
CA LEU A 36 3.54 24.11 -9.32
C LEU A 36 4.82 24.43 -8.53
N SER A 37 5.51 25.51 -8.91
CA SER A 37 6.75 25.93 -8.25
C SER A 37 6.52 26.28 -6.77
N GLY A 38 7.25 25.60 -5.87
CA GLY A 38 7.08 25.77 -4.43
C GLY A 38 5.78 25.16 -3.90
N GLY A 39 5.29 24.07 -4.50
CA GLY A 39 4.19 23.28 -3.96
C GLY A 39 4.45 22.85 -2.52
N TYR A 40 3.48 23.08 -1.63
CA TYR A 40 3.67 22.85 -0.19
C TYR A 40 2.52 22.11 0.51
N GLN A 41 1.35 21.99 -0.11
CA GLN A 41 0.23 21.26 0.47
C GLN A 41 -0.64 20.63 -0.62
N VAL A 42 -1.12 19.41 -0.33
CA VAL A 42 -2.14 18.69 -1.10
C VAL A 42 -3.21 18.17 -0.14
N VAL A 43 -4.49 18.28 -0.52
CA VAL A 43 -5.63 17.72 0.22
C VAL A 43 -6.44 16.84 -0.72
N ALA A 44 -6.78 15.64 -0.26
CA ALA A 44 -7.66 14.72 -0.98
C ALA A 44 -9.05 14.70 -0.33
N ALA A 45 -10.09 15.00 -1.10
CA ALA A 45 -11.48 15.02 -0.66
C ALA A 45 -12.41 14.88 -1.87
N ASP A 46 -13.63 14.38 -1.68
CA ASP A 46 -14.70 14.48 -2.67
C ASP A 46 -15.39 15.85 -2.47
N LEU A 47 -15.08 16.81 -3.35
CA LEU A 47 -15.50 18.21 -3.19
C LEU A 47 -16.84 18.49 -3.88
N ASN A 48 -17.15 17.76 -4.94
CA ASN A 48 -18.35 17.95 -5.75
C ASN A 48 -19.47 16.91 -5.45
N ALA A 49 -19.22 15.96 -4.56
CA ALA A 49 -20.12 14.88 -4.14
C ALA A 49 -20.48 13.89 -5.26
N ASP A 50 -19.54 13.64 -6.18
CA ASP A 50 -19.71 12.64 -7.26
C ASP A 50 -19.21 11.24 -6.87
N GLY A 51 -18.60 11.08 -5.70
CA GLY A 51 -18.03 9.83 -5.21
C GLY A 51 -16.60 9.54 -5.69
N ARG A 52 -15.97 10.47 -6.41
CA ARG A 52 -14.55 10.41 -6.82
C ARG A 52 -13.71 11.29 -5.89
N THR A 53 -12.44 10.95 -5.74
CA THR A 53 -11.51 11.74 -4.92
C THR A 53 -10.87 12.83 -5.76
N ASP A 54 -11.12 14.07 -5.39
CA ASP A 54 -10.45 15.25 -5.94
C ASP A 54 -9.16 15.58 -5.19
N LEU A 55 -8.35 16.45 -5.78
CA LEU A 55 -7.17 17.03 -5.15
C LEU A 55 -7.23 18.55 -5.15
N ILE A 56 -6.97 19.16 -4.00
CA ILE A 56 -6.56 20.58 -3.90
C ILE A 56 -5.06 20.65 -3.76
N ALA A 57 -4.40 21.47 -4.59
CA ALA A 57 -2.97 21.74 -4.49
C ALA A 57 -2.70 23.23 -4.24
N LEU A 58 -1.72 23.51 -3.36
CA LEU A 58 -1.24 24.87 -3.06
C LEU A 58 0.24 25.00 -3.38
N ALA A 59 0.64 26.15 -3.92
CA ALA A 59 2.02 26.49 -4.23
C ALA A 59 2.29 27.98 -4.01
N SER A 60 3.54 28.35 -3.70
CA SER A 60 3.93 29.68 -3.22
C SER A 60 3.69 30.85 -4.19
N ARG A 61 3.41 30.58 -5.47
CA ARG A 61 3.23 31.61 -6.51
C ARG A 61 1.81 31.65 -7.10
N LEU A 62 0.90 30.85 -6.56
CA LEU A 62 -0.48 30.88 -6.98
C LEU A 62 -1.24 31.96 -6.20
N SER A 63 -2.10 32.69 -6.90
CA SER A 63 -3.07 33.59 -6.28
C SER A 63 -4.31 32.86 -5.77
N GLU A 64 -4.51 31.63 -6.23
CA GLU A 64 -5.68 30.79 -5.96
C GLU A 64 -5.22 29.36 -5.69
N LEU A 65 -6.11 28.56 -5.10
CA LEU A 65 -5.92 27.11 -5.03
C LEU A 65 -6.20 26.47 -6.39
N ILE A 66 -5.59 25.32 -6.67
CA ILE A 66 -5.91 24.53 -7.86
C ILE A 66 -6.69 23.29 -7.43
N TRP A 67 -7.77 22.99 -8.16
CA TRP A 67 -8.58 21.79 -8.01
C TRP A 67 -8.38 20.87 -9.22
N PHE A 68 -8.07 19.60 -8.96
CA PHE A 68 -8.06 18.51 -9.92
C PHE A 68 -9.16 17.48 -9.58
N GLU A 69 -9.91 17.06 -10.59
CA GLU A 69 -10.98 16.05 -10.54
C GLU A 69 -10.55 14.72 -11.21
#